data_AF-A0A534HW76-F1
#
_entry.id   AF-A0A534HW76-F1
#
_cell.length_a   1.000
_cell.length_b   1.000
_cell.length_c   1.000
_cell.angle_alpha   90.00
_cell.angle_beta   90.00
_cell.angle_gamma   90.00
#
_symmetry.space_group_name_H-M   'P 1'
#
loop_
_entity.id
_entity.type
_entity.pdbx_description
1 polymer ?
#
loop_
_entity_poly.entity_id
_entity_poly.type
_entity_poly.pdbx_seq_one_letter_code
_entity_poly.pdbx_strand_id
1 'polypeptide(L)'
;MLFLILSLLVQAAFIVHVIKTGRNQLWIWVLIIPGLALAGILAYLMVEILPALFRSRAAQRAGRGLRKAMDPERDLRRFESEVRVADNVASRQRYAEELVRRERYDEAIAQYREALTGLYEHDPNLMLGLAQAQFGKGGASAARATLDELIRHNPDFRSPTGHLLYARALEAEG
;
A
#
# COMPACT_ATOMS: atom_id res chain seq x y z
N MET A 1 -3.10 -24.89 49.55
CA MET A 1 -4.56 -25.16 49.65
C MET A 1 -5.41 -24.04 49.06
N LEU A 2 -5.17 -22.77 49.38
CA LEU A 2 -5.92 -21.63 48.82
C LEU A 2 -5.94 -21.57 47.27
N PHE A 3 -4.80 -21.89 46.64
CA PHE A 3 -4.68 -21.94 45.17
C PHE A 3 -5.57 -23.02 44.52
N LEU A 4 -5.76 -24.17 45.20
CA LEU A 4 -6.62 -25.25 44.72
C LEU A 4 -8.10 -24.85 44.82
N ILE A 5 -8.48 -24.17 45.92
CA ILE A 5 -9.85 -23.71 46.14
C ILE A 5 -10.22 -22.62 45.11
N LEU A 6 -9.29 -21.69 44.84
CA LEU A 6 -9.49 -20.64 43.83
C LEU A 6 -9.58 -21.22 42.42
N SER A 7 -8.74 -22.21 42.09
CA SER A 7 -8.80 -22.93 40.81
C SER A 7 -10.12 -23.67 40.64
N LEU A 8 -10.64 -24.31 41.70
CA LEU A 8 -11.92 -25.03 41.67
C LEU A 8 -13.11 -24.08 41.46
N LEU A 9 -13.09 -22.91 42.11
CA LEU A 9 -14.14 -21.89 41.94
C LEU A 9 -14.18 -21.32 40.52
N VAL A 10 -13.01 -21.11 39.91
CA VAL A 10 -12.91 -20.64 38.52
C VAL A 10 -13.40 -21.71 37.54
N GLN A 11 -13.05 -22.99 37.75
CA GLN A 11 -13.56 -24.09 36.94
C GLN A 11 -15.09 -24.22 37.04
N ALA A 12 -15.64 -24.11 38.25
CA ALA A 12 -17.09 -24.15 38.47
C ALA A 12 -17.81 -23.01 37.74
N ALA A 13 -17.26 -21.79 37.75
CA ALA A 13 -17.82 -20.65 37.03
C ALA A 13 -17.83 -20.86 35.49
N PHE A 14 -16.76 -21.45 34.93
CA PHE A 14 -16.66 -21.76 33.51
C PHE A 14 -17.63 -22.87 33.08
N ILE A 15 -17.81 -23.91 33.90
CA ILE A 15 -18.80 -24.97 33.65
C ILE A 15 -20.22 -24.38 33.63
N VAL A 16 -20.55 -23.51 34.59
CA VAL A 16 -21.84 -22.82 34.63
C VAL A 16 -22.03 -21.93 33.40
N HIS A 17 -20.99 -21.25 32.93
CA HIS A 17 -21.08 -20.39 31.74
C HIS A 17 -21.27 -21.18 30.44
N VAL A 18 -20.55 -22.30 30.26
CA VAL A 18 -20.68 -23.21 29.10
C VAL A 18 -22.07 -23.84 29.02
N ILE A 19 -22.61 -24.27 30.16
CA ILE A 19 -23.99 -24.77 30.25
C ILE A 19 -24.98 -23.66 29.85
N LYS A 20 -24.70 -22.40 30.19
CA LYS A 20 -25.55 -21.25 29.87
C LYS A 20 -25.42 -20.76 28.41
N THR A 21 -24.30 -21.01 27.74
CA THR A 21 -24.05 -20.62 26.33
C THR A 21 -24.46 -21.69 25.31
N GLY A 22 -24.84 -22.88 25.75
CA GLY A 22 -25.62 -23.84 24.95
C GLY A 22 -24.89 -24.46 23.75
N ARG A 23 -23.55 -24.53 23.75
CA ARG A 23 -22.78 -25.09 22.61
C ARG A 23 -21.92 -26.29 23.00
N ASN A 24 -22.14 -27.37 22.24
CA ASN A 24 -21.37 -28.60 22.05
C ASN A 24 -20.68 -29.21 23.29
N GLN A 25 -21.32 -30.24 23.86
CA GLN A 25 -20.89 -31.02 25.03
C GLN A 25 -19.50 -31.70 24.89
N LEU A 26 -18.92 -31.72 23.69
CA LEU A 26 -17.56 -32.22 23.44
C LEU A 26 -16.46 -31.40 24.13
N TRP A 27 -16.69 -30.12 24.43
CA TRP A 27 -15.71 -29.28 25.13
C TRP A 27 -15.58 -29.58 26.63
N ILE A 28 -16.55 -30.27 27.23
CA ILE A 28 -16.51 -30.68 28.65
C ILE A 28 -15.35 -31.66 28.89
N TRP A 29 -15.05 -32.52 27.90
CA TRP A 29 -13.94 -33.47 27.96
C TRP A 29 -12.56 -32.80 27.86
N VAL A 30 -12.46 -31.67 27.15
CA VAL A 30 -11.21 -30.89 27.01
C VAL A 30 -10.84 -30.19 28.32
N LEU A 31 -11.83 -29.86 29.16
CA LEU A 31 -11.64 -29.13 30.41
C LEU A 31 -11.20 -30.02 31.59
N ILE A 32 -11.36 -31.34 31.48
CA ILE A 32 -11.01 -32.31 32.54
C ILE A 32 -9.50 -32.57 32.63
N ILE A 33 -8.71 -32.26 31.58
CA ILE A 33 -7.27 -32.54 31.59
C ILE A 33 -6.53 -31.38 32.29
N PRO A 34 -5.93 -31.59 33.47
CA PRO A 34 -5.39 -30.51 34.31
C PRO A 34 -4.11 -29.86 33.76
N GLY A 35 -3.61 -30.30 32.59
CA GLY A 35 -2.37 -29.81 31.98
C GLY A 35 -2.52 -28.56 31.10
N LEU A 36 -3.74 -28.06 30.85
CA LEU A 36 -3.99 -27.02 29.84
C LEU A 36 -4.45 -25.65 30.40
N ALA A 37 -4.16 -25.35 31.66
CA ALA A 37 -4.56 -24.09 32.28
C ALA A 37 -4.07 -22.84 31.52
N LEU A 38 -2.87 -22.90 30.92
CA LEU A 38 -2.34 -21.81 30.08
C LEU A 38 -3.01 -21.75 28.69
N ALA A 39 -3.26 -22.92 28.09
CA ALA A 39 -3.84 -23.02 26.76
C ALA A 39 -5.33 -22.61 26.74
N GLY A 40 -6.06 -22.80 27.84
CA GLY A 40 -7.44 -22.31 27.99
C GLY A 40 -7.53 -20.78 28.01
N ILE A 41 -6.59 -20.10 28.68
CA ILE A 41 -6.52 -18.63 28.70
C ILE A 41 -6.09 -18.09 27.33
N LEU A 42 -5.12 -18.74 26.67
CA LEU A 42 -4.72 -18.38 25.30
C LEU A 42 -5.86 -18.59 24.29
N ALA A 43 -6.61 -19.69 24.42
CA ALA A 43 -7.78 -19.97 23.59
C ALA A 43 -8.89 -18.94 23.83
N TYR A 44 -9.12 -18.53 25.08
CA TYR A 44 -10.07 -17.46 25.44
C TYR A 44 -9.69 -16.11 24.80
N LEU A 45 -8.41 -15.72 24.87
CA LEU A 45 -7.89 -14.53 24.19
C LEU A 45 -8.07 -14.59 22.66
N MET A 46 -7.80 -15.74 22.04
CA MET A 46 -7.93 -15.89 20.58
C MET A 46 -9.38 -15.95 20.09
N VAL A 47 -10.29 -16.57 20.85
CA VAL A 47 -11.67 -16.78 20.40
C VAL A 47 -12.58 -15.60 20.77
N GLU A 48 -12.36 -14.94 21.90
CA GLU A 48 -13.26 -13.88 22.39
C GLU A 48 -12.81 -12.48 21.95
N ILE A 49 -11.51 -12.17 22.11
CA ILE A 49 -10.98 -10.80 21.91
C ILE A 49 -10.58 -10.56 20.46
N LEU A 50 -10.03 -11.57 19.78
CA LEU A 50 -9.55 -11.44 18.41
C LEU A 50 -10.65 -11.12 17.37
N PRO A 51 -11.82 -11.80 17.33
CA PRO A 51 -12.87 -11.45 16.38
C PRO A 51 -13.53 -10.09 16.69
N ALA A 52 -13.57 -9.69 17.96
CA ALA A 52 -14.06 -8.37 18.37
C ALA A 52 -13.09 -7.25 17.94
N LEU A 53 -11.78 -7.48 18.08
CA LEU A 53 -10.74 -6.57 17.60
C LEU A 53 -10.77 -6.47 16.07
N PHE A 54 -10.84 -7.60 15.34
CA PHE A 54 -10.90 -7.63 13.87
C PHE A 54 -12.16 -6.96 13.27
N ARG A 55 -13.28 -6.87 14.02
CA ARG A 55 -14.49 -6.14 13.60
C ARG A 55 -14.43 -4.63 13.84
N SER A 56 -13.46 -4.14 14.61
CA SER A 56 -13.36 -2.70 14.90
C SER A 56 -12.88 -1.92 13.67
N ARG A 57 -13.42 -0.72 13.47
CA ARG A 57 -12.98 0.20 12.38
C ARG A 57 -11.49 0.55 12.49
N ALA A 58 -10.96 0.59 13.72
CA ALA A 58 -9.54 0.85 13.99
C ALA A 58 -8.65 -0.31 13.50
N ALA A 59 -9.01 -1.56 13.80
CA ALA A 59 -8.26 -2.72 13.29
C ALA A 59 -8.35 -2.86 11.77
N GLN A 60 -9.49 -2.49 11.15
CA GLN A 60 -9.58 -2.46 9.68
C GLN A 60 -8.70 -1.37 9.04
N ARG A 61 -8.50 -0.22 9.71
CA ARG A 61 -7.58 0.83 9.26
C ARG A 61 -6.12 0.43 9.48
N ALA A 62 -5.80 -0.11 10.66
CA ALA A 62 -4.47 -0.64 10.97
C ALA A 62 -4.09 -1.80 10.06
N GLY A 63 -5.01 -2.73 9.80
CA GLY A 63 -4.80 -3.84 8.87
C GLY A 63 -4.65 -3.40 7.41
N ARG A 64 -5.31 -2.31 6.98
CA ARG A 64 -5.05 -1.70 5.68
C ARG A 64 -3.67 -1.07 5.60
N GLY A 65 -3.22 -0.36 6.64
CA GLY A 65 -1.87 0.19 6.73
C GLY A 65 -0.80 -0.90 6.72
N LEU A 66 -1.01 -1.97 7.49
CA LEU A 66 -0.11 -3.12 7.55
C LEU A 66 -0.08 -3.88 6.22
N ARG A 67 -1.24 -4.07 5.55
CA ARG A 67 -1.29 -4.65 4.20
C ARG A 67 -0.60 -3.79 3.15
N LYS A 68 -0.70 -2.46 3.25
CA LYS A 68 0.01 -1.53 2.35
C LYS A 68 1.53 -1.56 2.57
N ALA A 69 1.96 -1.79 3.82
CA ALA A 69 3.37 -1.99 4.14
C ALA A 69 3.89 -3.37 3.71
N MET A 70 3.07 -4.42 3.77
CA MET A 70 3.44 -5.78 3.36
C MET A 70 3.39 -6.00 1.84
N ASP A 71 2.48 -5.34 1.14
CA ASP A 71 2.35 -5.42 -0.30
C ASP A 71 2.22 -4.02 -0.93
N PRO A 72 3.31 -3.22 -0.86
CA PRO A 72 3.33 -1.91 -1.48
C PRO A 72 3.12 -2.02 -2.99
N GLU A 73 3.49 -3.12 -3.65
CA GLU A 73 3.37 -3.33 -5.10
C GLU A 73 1.96 -3.59 -5.61
N ARG A 74 0.99 -3.84 -4.72
CA ARG A 74 -0.40 -4.09 -5.14
C ARG A 74 -1.01 -2.95 -5.95
N ASP A 75 -0.75 -1.71 -5.54
CA ASP A 75 -1.25 -0.52 -6.23
C ASP A 75 -0.61 -0.41 -7.62
N LEU A 76 0.67 -0.76 -7.74
CA LEU A 76 1.39 -0.76 -9.01
C LEU A 76 0.85 -1.83 -9.98
N ARG A 77 0.63 -3.06 -9.51
CA ARG A 77 -0.01 -4.13 -10.31
C ARG A 77 -1.41 -3.76 -10.76
N ARG A 78 -2.15 -3.02 -9.94
CA ARG A 78 -3.47 -2.49 -10.31
C ARG A 78 -3.35 -1.48 -11.44
N PHE A 79 -2.49 -0.47 -11.32
CA PHE A 79 -2.32 0.53 -12.36
C PHE A 79 -1.79 -0.07 -13.67
N GLU A 80 -0.86 -1.02 -13.59
CA GLU A 80 -0.40 -1.78 -14.75
C GLU A 80 -1.57 -2.49 -15.44
N SER A 81 -2.43 -3.17 -14.67
CA SER A 81 -3.63 -3.83 -15.23
C SER A 81 -4.62 -2.83 -15.85
N GLU A 82 -4.78 -1.65 -15.27
CA GLU A 82 -5.64 -0.59 -15.80
C GLU A 82 -5.10 -0.04 -17.13
N VAL A 83 -3.78 0.11 -17.28
CA VAL A 83 -3.14 0.49 -18.55
C VAL A 83 -3.38 -0.56 -19.62
N ARG A 84 -3.19 -1.86 -19.30
CA ARG A 84 -3.41 -2.95 -20.27
C ARG A 84 -4.84 -3.06 -20.76
N VAL A 85 -5.83 -2.71 -19.93
CA VAL A 85 -7.25 -2.88 -20.25
C VAL A 85 -7.85 -1.63 -20.90
N ALA A 86 -7.50 -0.44 -20.41
CA ALA A 86 -8.16 0.79 -20.83
C ALA A 86 -7.38 1.57 -21.90
N ASP A 87 -6.11 1.23 -22.15
CA ASP A 87 -5.18 1.86 -23.11
C ASP A 87 -5.36 3.37 -23.29
N ASN A 88 -5.55 4.09 -22.18
CA ASN A 88 -5.75 5.53 -22.19
C ASN A 88 -4.55 6.25 -21.56
N VAL A 89 -4.30 7.45 -22.05
CA VAL A 89 -3.16 8.28 -21.66
C VAL A 89 -3.20 8.65 -20.18
N ALA A 90 -4.37 8.94 -19.61
CA ALA A 90 -4.52 9.28 -18.20
C ALA A 90 -4.19 8.11 -17.24
N SER A 91 -4.47 6.88 -17.64
CA SER A 91 -4.09 5.66 -16.90
C SER A 91 -2.58 5.41 -17.01
N ARG A 92 -2.00 5.61 -18.20
CA ARG A 92 -0.54 5.53 -18.41
C ARG A 92 0.22 6.56 -17.59
N GLN A 93 -0.26 7.80 -17.56
CA GLN A 93 0.31 8.86 -16.74
C GLN A 93 0.30 8.49 -15.26
N ARG A 94 -0.84 8.03 -14.71
CA ARG A 94 -0.96 7.62 -13.31
C ARG A 94 -0.02 6.45 -12.96
N TYR A 95 0.11 5.49 -13.87
CA TYR A 95 1.05 4.38 -13.72
C TYR A 95 2.51 4.87 -13.70
N ALA A 96 2.88 5.76 -14.63
CA ALA A 96 4.22 6.34 -14.71
C ALA A 96 4.56 7.19 -13.47
N GLU A 97 3.62 7.98 -12.96
CA GLU A 97 3.80 8.76 -11.71
C GLU A 97 4.08 7.85 -10.50
N GLU A 98 3.38 6.72 -10.41
CA GLU A 98 3.60 5.73 -9.34
C GLU A 98 4.95 5.01 -9.49
N LEU A 99 5.41 4.78 -10.73
CA LEU A 99 6.75 4.27 -11.00
C LEU A 99 7.84 5.25 -10.56
N VAL A 100 7.67 6.56 -10.84
CA VAL A 100 8.60 7.61 -10.38
C VAL A 100 8.68 7.66 -8.86
N ARG A 101 7.53 7.57 -8.15
CA ARG A 101 7.49 7.55 -6.68
C ARG A 101 8.22 6.37 -6.05
N ARG A 102 8.43 5.30 -6.81
CA ARG A 102 9.13 4.08 -6.39
C ARG A 102 10.54 4.00 -6.95
N GLU A 103 11.05 5.10 -7.52
CA GLU A 103 12.39 5.20 -8.09
C GLU A 103 12.62 4.23 -9.28
N ARG A 104 11.54 3.71 -9.88
CA ARG A 104 11.56 2.85 -11.08
C ARG A 104 11.57 3.72 -12.33
N TYR A 105 12.60 4.56 -12.43
CA TYR A 105 12.65 5.62 -13.43
C TYR A 105 12.69 5.11 -14.88
N ASP A 106 13.39 4.01 -15.14
CA ASP A 106 13.47 3.43 -16.49
C ASP A 106 12.10 3.04 -17.05
N GLU A 107 11.29 2.39 -16.23
CA GLU A 107 9.94 1.98 -16.61
C GLU A 107 9.01 3.18 -16.74
N ALA A 108 9.13 4.17 -15.84
CA ALA A 108 8.37 5.40 -15.94
C ALA A 108 8.66 6.14 -17.26
N ILE A 109 9.93 6.23 -17.65
CA ILE A 109 10.37 6.86 -18.91
C ILE A 109 9.77 6.13 -20.10
N ALA A 110 9.76 4.80 -20.11
CA ALA A 110 9.14 4.02 -21.18
C ALA A 110 7.63 4.31 -21.30
N GLN A 111 6.92 4.32 -20.17
CA GLN A 111 5.48 4.61 -20.14
C GLN A 111 5.15 6.03 -20.60
N TYR A 112 5.93 7.03 -20.20
CA TYR A 112 5.75 8.40 -20.68
C TYR A 112 6.02 8.53 -22.17
N ARG A 113 7.05 7.87 -22.71
CA ARG A 113 7.36 7.89 -24.15
C ARG A 113 6.26 7.24 -24.99
N GLU A 114 5.68 6.14 -24.52
CA GLU A 114 4.52 5.53 -25.19
C GLU A 114 3.29 6.45 -25.16
N ALA A 115 3.08 7.17 -24.05
CA ALA A 115 1.98 8.10 -23.90
C ALA A 115 2.16 9.39 -24.74
N LEU A 116 3.38 9.82 -25.00
CA LEU A 116 3.74 10.97 -25.83
C LEU A 116 3.72 10.63 -27.33
N THR A 117 2.58 10.12 -27.82
CA THR A 117 2.40 9.77 -29.23
C THR A 117 1.08 10.31 -29.78
N GLY A 118 1.03 10.56 -31.09
CA GLY A 118 -0.15 11.04 -31.78
C GLY A 118 -0.64 12.39 -31.25
N LEU A 119 -1.89 12.45 -30.77
CA LEU A 119 -2.50 13.69 -30.26
C LEU A 119 -1.80 14.25 -29.01
N TYR A 120 -1.08 13.41 -28.27
CA TYR A 120 -0.45 13.76 -26.99
C TYR A 120 1.07 13.94 -27.10
N GLU A 121 1.63 13.96 -28.31
CA GLU A 121 3.08 14.06 -28.57
C GLU A 121 3.75 15.24 -27.85
N HIS A 122 3.03 16.35 -27.69
CA HIS A 122 3.52 17.55 -27.00
C HIS A 122 2.68 17.90 -25.77
N ASP A 123 2.01 16.92 -25.13
CA ASP A 123 1.24 17.20 -23.93
C ASP A 123 2.17 17.69 -22.80
N PRO A 124 1.92 18.88 -22.23
CA PRO A 124 2.85 19.51 -21.32
C PRO A 124 2.99 18.76 -19.97
N ASN A 125 1.95 18.08 -19.51
CA ASN A 125 1.99 17.34 -18.25
C ASN A 125 2.79 16.05 -18.40
N LEU A 126 2.62 15.33 -19.52
CA LEU A 126 3.39 14.14 -19.84
C LEU A 126 4.87 14.46 -20.05
N MET A 127 5.19 15.53 -20.79
CA MET A 127 6.57 15.96 -20.99
C MET A 127 7.24 16.38 -19.66
N LEU A 128 6.52 17.08 -18.79
CA LEU A 128 7.03 17.42 -17.45
C LEU A 128 7.27 16.16 -16.60
N GLY A 129 6.35 15.19 -16.64
CA GLY A 129 6.51 13.90 -15.95
C GLY A 129 7.70 13.09 -16.48
N LEU A 130 7.89 13.08 -17.80
CA LEU A 130 9.06 12.46 -18.44
C LEU A 130 10.37 13.09 -17.95
N ALA A 131 10.44 14.43 -17.95
CA ALA A 131 11.62 15.14 -17.47
C ALA A 131 11.92 14.84 -15.99
N GLN A 132 10.90 14.74 -15.14
CA GLN A 132 11.07 14.37 -13.73
C GLN A 132 11.64 12.95 -13.59
N ALA A 133 11.13 12.00 -14.38
CA ALA A 133 11.63 10.63 -14.37
C ALA A 133 13.09 10.54 -14.86
N GLN A 134 13.42 11.26 -15.94
CA GLN A 134 14.78 11.33 -16.48
C GLN A 134 15.77 11.94 -15.47
N PHE A 135 15.39 13.05 -14.83
CA PHE A 135 16.22 13.68 -13.80
C PHE A 135 16.40 12.77 -12.58
N GLY A 136 15.32 12.11 -12.13
CA GLY A 136 15.39 11.14 -11.03
C GLY A 136 16.33 9.96 -11.30
N LYS A 137 16.42 9.51 -12.56
CA LYS A 137 17.40 8.51 -13.01
C LYS A 137 18.86 9.01 -12.97
N GLY A 138 19.08 10.32 -12.82
CA GLY A 138 20.40 10.97 -12.97
C GLY A 138 20.70 11.46 -14.39
N GLY A 139 19.73 11.40 -15.30
CA GLY A 139 19.86 11.89 -16.67
C GLY A 139 19.57 13.39 -16.79
N ALA A 140 20.40 14.24 -16.18
CA ALA A 140 20.21 15.70 -16.18
C ALA A 140 20.10 16.29 -17.60
N SER A 141 21.01 15.90 -18.49
CA SER A 141 21.01 16.32 -19.90
C SER A 141 19.75 15.91 -20.66
N ALA A 142 19.24 14.69 -20.42
CA ALA A 142 17.99 14.24 -21.02
C ALA A 142 16.80 15.04 -20.50
N ALA A 143 16.73 15.25 -19.18
CA ALA A 143 15.68 16.05 -18.55
C ALA A 143 15.65 17.48 -19.08
N ARG A 144 16.82 18.12 -19.21
CA ARG A 144 16.93 19.46 -19.78
C ARG A 144 16.45 19.49 -21.23
N ALA A 145 16.88 18.54 -22.06
CA ALA A 145 16.44 18.46 -23.46
C ALA A 145 14.91 18.33 -23.59
N THR A 146 14.29 17.48 -22.75
CA THR A 146 12.82 17.34 -22.72
C THR A 146 12.13 18.63 -22.22
N LEU A 147 12.70 19.34 -21.25
CA LEU A 147 12.17 20.63 -20.80
C LEU A 147 12.34 21.75 -21.84
N ASP A 148 13.44 21.76 -22.59
CA ASP A 148 13.66 22.69 -23.70
C ASP A 148 12.61 22.48 -24.80
N GLU A 149 12.28 21.21 -25.09
CA GLU A 149 11.21 20.85 -26.01
C GLU A 149 9.83 21.27 -25.47
N LEU A 150 9.57 21.03 -24.18
CA LEU A 150 8.34 21.44 -23.52
C LEU A 150 8.12 22.95 -23.66
N ILE A 151 9.15 23.77 -23.40
CA ILE A 151 9.08 25.23 -23.51
C ILE A 151 8.84 25.65 -24.97
N ARG A 152 9.46 24.97 -25.93
CA ARG A 152 9.33 25.28 -27.36
C ARG A 152 7.92 25.01 -27.88
N HIS A 153 7.33 23.87 -27.52
CA HIS A 153 6.02 23.46 -28.02
C HIS A 153 4.85 23.98 -27.17
N ASN A 154 5.10 24.36 -25.91
CA ASN A 154 4.10 24.87 -24.98
C ASN A 154 4.57 26.17 -24.29
N PRO A 155 4.71 27.29 -25.02
CA PRO A 155 5.26 28.54 -24.47
C PRO A 155 4.41 29.16 -23.36
N ASP A 156 3.10 28.90 -23.35
CA ASP A 156 2.16 29.37 -22.33
C ASP A 156 2.13 28.48 -21.08
N PHE A 157 2.74 27.28 -21.15
CA PHE A 157 2.76 26.36 -20.01
C PHE A 157 3.78 26.83 -18.98
N ARG A 158 3.27 27.37 -17.86
CA ARG A 158 4.08 27.82 -16.73
C ARG A 158 3.90 26.85 -15.56
N SER A 159 4.96 26.10 -15.27
CA SER A 159 5.02 25.20 -14.12
C SER A 159 6.18 25.60 -13.21
N PRO A 160 5.92 26.03 -11.95
CA PRO A 160 6.98 26.30 -10.98
C PRO A 160 7.90 25.08 -10.78
N THR A 161 7.31 23.89 -10.76
CA THR A 161 8.05 22.62 -10.67
C THR A 161 8.96 22.40 -11.88
N GLY A 162 8.47 22.72 -13.09
CA GLY A 162 9.27 22.62 -14.31
C GLY A 162 10.47 23.56 -14.32
N HIS A 163 10.29 24.82 -13.88
CA HIS A 163 11.40 25.77 -13.78
C HIS A 163 12.44 25.36 -12.74
N LEU A 164 12.00 24.87 -11.57
CA LEU A 164 12.93 24.34 -10.56
C LEU A 164 13.68 23.11 -11.05
N LEU A 165 13.01 22.22 -11.76
CA LEU A 165 13.62 21.04 -12.36
C LEU A 165 14.67 21.43 -13.41
N TYR A 166 14.37 22.43 -14.24
CA TYR A 166 15.28 22.96 -15.24
C TYR A 166 16.56 23.51 -14.61
N ALA A 167 16.43 24.33 -13.56
CA ALA A 167 17.57 24.87 -12.84
C ALA A 167 18.44 23.78 -12.22
N ARG A 168 17.83 22.75 -11.62
CA ARG A 168 18.55 21.60 -11.07
C ARG A 168 19.25 20.75 -12.14
N ALA A 169 18.63 20.59 -13.31
CA ALA A 169 19.23 19.89 -14.43
C ALA A 169 20.47 20.63 -14.95
N LEU A 170 20.39 21.96 -15.08
CA LEU A 170 21.54 22.81 -15.43
C LEU A 170 22.66 22.74 -14.39
N GLU A 171 22.32 22.81 -13.10
CA GLU A 171 23.30 22.68 -12.01
C GLU A 171 24.01 21.32 -12.02
N ALA A 172 23.30 20.23 -12.34
CA ALA A 172 23.88 18.90 -12.41
C ALA A 172 24.75 18.65 -13.67
N GLU A 173 24.62 19.50 -14.70
CA GLU A 173 25.44 19.45 -15.92
C GLU A 173 26.73 20.29 -15.83
N GLY A 174 26.80 21.25 -14.91
CA GLY A 174 27.91 22.20 -14.75
C GLY A 174 28.83 21.90 -13.59
#